data_AF-A0A2E7NHL0-F1
#
_entry.id   AF-A0A2E7NHL0-F1
#
_cell.length_a   1.000
_cell.length_b   1.000
_cell.length_c   1.000
_cell.angle_alpha   90.00
_cell.angle_beta   90.00
_cell.angle_gamma   90.00
#
_symmetry.space_group_name_H-M   'P 1'
#
loop_
_entity.id
_entity.type
_entity.pdbx_description
1 polymer ?
#
loop_
_entity_poly.entity_id
_entity_poly.type
_entity_poly.pdbx_seq_one_letter_code
_entity_poly.pdbx_strand_id
1 'polypeptide(L)'
;SPKEDLLRLANDDIMSGSVIGIQKNAIKIKTSFAEVDIPLDRVGLIQFANKNDAAKGKLPKGMVSARLKGHGSLTFRLKSWQNGKLEVESPDFGAATLEGSIVESITFNPSKKRALGGKGSLSKKELKKRLREKEKGIIVPPPPIVPKKNK
;
A
#
# COMPACT_ATOMS: atom_id res chain seq x y z
N SER A 1 -23.94 -14.43 0.33
CA SER A 1 -23.05 -13.30 0.68
C SER A 1 -23.89 -12.14 1.18
N PRO A 2 -23.47 -11.39 2.22
CA PRO A 2 -24.20 -10.22 2.68
C PRO A 2 -24.38 -9.22 1.53
N LYS A 3 -25.57 -8.62 1.42
CA LYS A 3 -25.95 -7.69 0.35
C LYS A 3 -25.50 -6.26 0.63
N GLU A 4 -25.27 -5.97 1.91
CA GLU A 4 -24.90 -4.68 2.47
C GLU A 4 -23.57 -4.79 3.22
N ASP A 5 -22.81 -3.71 3.19
CA ASP A 5 -21.58 -3.54 3.96
C ASP A 5 -21.94 -3.35 5.44
N LEU A 6 -21.15 -3.94 6.33
CA LEU A 6 -21.31 -3.84 7.77
C LEU A 6 -20.23 -2.93 8.35
N LEU A 7 -20.64 -1.99 9.18
CA LEU A 7 -19.78 -1.05 9.87
C LEU A 7 -19.95 -1.26 11.38
N ARG A 8 -18.88 -1.63 12.07
CA ARG A 8 -18.82 -1.61 13.53
C ARG A 8 -18.16 -0.31 13.96
N LEU A 9 -18.85 0.45 14.78
CA LEU A 9 -18.35 1.68 15.38
C LEU A 9 -17.47 1.37 16.60
N ALA A 10 -16.71 2.36 17.06
CA ALA A 10 -15.83 2.25 18.22
C ALA A 10 -16.56 1.98 19.54
N ASN A 11 -17.87 2.30 19.59
CA ASN A 11 -18.76 1.98 20.70
C ASN A 11 -19.47 0.63 20.57
N ASP A 12 -19.01 -0.23 19.65
CA ASP A 12 -19.57 -1.55 19.33
C ASP A 12 -20.95 -1.57 18.67
N ASP A 13 -21.50 -0.40 18.33
CA ASP A 13 -22.71 -0.33 17.50
C ASP A 13 -22.43 -0.83 16.08
N ILE A 14 -23.41 -1.52 15.50
CA ILE A 14 -23.34 -2.07 14.14
C ILE A 14 -24.33 -1.32 13.25
N MET A 15 -23.83 -0.82 12.13
CA MET A 15 -24.63 -0.22 11.07
C MET A 15 -24.49 -1.05 9.79
N SER A 16 -25.58 -1.22 9.05
CA SER A 16 -25.56 -1.78 7.69
C SER A 16 -25.86 -0.70 6.66
N GLY A 17 -25.22 -0.81 5.49
CA GLY A 17 -25.45 0.10 4.38
C GLY A 17 -24.50 -0.17 3.21
N SER A 18 -24.44 0.74 2.26
CA SER A 18 -23.45 0.69 1.18
C SER A 18 -22.43 1.82 1.34
N VAL A 19 -21.15 1.47 1.46
CA VAL A 19 -20.08 2.47 1.48
C VAL A 19 -19.96 3.08 0.09
N ILE A 20 -20.14 4.39 0.00
CA ILE A 20 -20.10 5.13 -1.27
C ILE A 20 -18.83 5.98 -1.44
N GLY A 21 -18.06 6.17 -0.36
CA GLY A 21 -16.76 6.82 -0.44
C GLY A 21 -16.08 6.97 0.92
N ILE A 22 -14.79 7.25 0.90
CA ILE A 22 -14.00 7.61 2.09
C ILE A 22 -13.23 8.89 1.78
N GLN A 23 -13.65 10.01 2.37
CA GLN A 23 -13.09 11.33 2.06
C GLN A 23 -13.05 12.20 3.32
N LYS A 24 -12.10 13.14 3.38
CA LYS A 24 -12.01 14.13 4.47
C LYS A 24 -12.05 13.52 5.88
N ASN A 25 -11.37 12.39 6.07
CA ASN A 25 -11.35 11.65 7.35
C ASN A 25 -12.73 11.13 7.81
N ALA A 26 -13.68 10.94 6.88
CA ALA A 26 -14.98 10.34 7.14
C ALA A 26 -15.31 9.27 6.08
N ILE A 27 -16.04 8.24 6.49
CA ILE A 27 -16.67 7.27 5.60
C ILE A 27 -18.09 7.74 5.30
N LYS A 28 -18.43 7.79 4.02
CA LYS A 28 -19.79 8.08 3.57
C LYS A 28 -20.51 6.77 3.31
N ILE A 29 -21.57 6.51 4.06
CA ILE A 29 -22.38 5.31 3.96
C ILE A 29 -23.81 5.67 3.55
N LYS A 30 -24.34 4.95 2.57
CA LYS A 30 -25.74 5.03 2.16
C LYS A 30 -26.52 3.92 2.86
N THR A 31 -27.32 4.30 3.85
CA THR A 31 -28.26 3.40 4.53
C THR A 31 -29.61 3.43 3.81
N SER A 32 -30.55 2.54 4.19
CA SER A 32 -31.90 2.52 3.63
C SER A 32 -32.69 3.81 3.89
N PHE A 33 -32.30 4.58 4.91
CA PHE A 33 -33.02 5.77 5.36
C PHE A 33 -32.33 7.07 4.93
N ALA A 34 -31.00 7.10 4.96
CA ALA A 34 -30.21 8.30 4.66
C ALA A 34 -28.77 8.02 4.25
N GLU A 35 -28.14 9.00 3.61
CA GLU A 35 -26.69 9.06 3.43
C GLU A 35 -26.07 9.72 4.67
N VAL A 36 -25.11 9.04 5.30
CA VAL A 36 -24.50 9.43 6.58
C VAL A 36 -22.99 9.50 6.40
N ASP A 37 -22.40 10.60 6.88
CA ASP A 37 -20.95 10.76 6.98
C ASP A 37 -20.51 10.40 8.41
N ILE A 38 -19.69 9.36 8.53
CA ILE A 38 -19.19 8.85 9.81
C ILE A 38 -17.70 9.13 9.89
N PRO A 39 -17.23 9.92 10.88
CA PRO A 39 -15.81 10.16 11.10
C PRO A 39 -15.02 8.86 11.31
N LEU A 40 -13.84 8.73 10.66
CA LEU A 40 -13.03 7.51 10.69
C LEU A 40 -12.51 7.14 12.09
N ASP A 41 -12.35 8.13 12.98
CA ASP A 41 -12.01 7.94 14.40
C ASP A 41 -13.11 7.19 15.17
N ARG A 42 -14.35 7.21 14.68
CA ARG A 42 -15.47 6.46 15.25
C ARG A 42 -15.67 5.08 14.60
N VAL A 43 -14.92 4.76 13.55
CA VAL A 43 -15.06 3.49 12.83
C VAL A 43 -14.09 2.48 13.41
N GLY A 44 -14.61 1.38 13.96
CA GLY A 44 -13.81 0.27 14.48
C GLY A 44 -13.48 -0.76 13.41
N LEU A 45 -14.49 -1.24 12.67
CA LEU A 45 -14.32 -2.25 11.63
C LEU A 45 -15.26 -1.99 10.45
N ILE A 46 -14.73 -2.09 9.24
CA ILE A 46 -15.53 -2.09 8.02
C ILE A 46 -15.44 -3.49 7.42
N GLN A 47 -16.58 -4.13 7.26
CA GLN A 47 -16.72 -5.38 6.53
C GLN A 47 -17.53 -5.12 5.27
N PHE A 48 -16.83 -4.98 4.14
CA PHE A 48 -17.48 -4.86 2.84
C PHE A 48 -18.25 -6.14 2.55
N ALA A 49 -19.48 -6.00 2.09
CA ALA A 49 -20.20 -7.08 1.49
C ALA A 49 -19.39 -7.56 0.29
N ASN A 50 -19.20 -8.87 0.18
CA ASN A 50 -18.69 -9.48 -1.03
C ASN A 50 -19.77 -9.34 -2.13
N LYS A 51 -19.93 -8.12 -2.65
CA LYS A 51 -20.81 -7.78 -3.78
C LYS A 51 -20.34 -8.44 -5.07
N ASN A 52 -19.09 -8.94 -5.07
CA ASN A 52 -18.59 -9.87 -6.04
C ASN A 52 -18.41 -11.24 -5.39
N ASP A 53 -19.21 -12.21 -5.83
CA ASP A 53 -18.89 -13.64 -5.77
C ASP A 53 -17.65 -13.94 -6.63
N ALA A 54 -16.52 -13.32 -6.31
CA ALA A 54 -15.23 -13.59 -6.88
C ALA A 54 -14.36 -14.34 -5.88
N ALA A 55 -14.93 -15.40 -5.29
CA ALA A 55 -14.15 -16.44 -4.65
C ALA A 55 -13.12 -17.10 -5.59
N LYS A 56 -13.09 -16.78 -6.91
CA LYS A 56 -12.12 -17.35 -7.89
C LYS A 56 -11.70 -16.42 -9.04
N GLY A 57 -12.05 -15.13 -9.02
CA GLY A 57 -11.77 -14.22 -10.14
C GLY A 57 -10.53 -13.37 -9.90
N LYS A 58 -9.48 -13.54 -10.72
CA LYS A 58 -8.23 -12.75 -10.69
C LYS A 58 -8.49 -11.28 -10.32
N LEU A 59 -7.78 -10.75 -9.32
CA LEU A 59 -7.80 -9.32 -9.03
C LEU A 59 -7.57 -8.56 -10.35
N PRO A 60 -8.41 -7.55 -10.67
CA PRO A 60 -8.25 -6.73 -11.86
C PRO A 60 -6.79 -6.26 -12.02
N LYS A 61 -6.28 -6.30 -13.25
CA LYS A 61 -4.93 -5.83 -13.56
C LYS A 61 -4.78 -4.38 -13.09
N GLY A 62 -3.72 -4.10 -12.33
CA GLY A 62 -3.43 -2.77 -11.82
C GLY A 62 -4.05 -2.45 -10.46
N MET A 63 -4.74 -3.39 -9.81
CA MET A 63 -5.04 -3.26 -8.38
C MET A 63 -3.78 -3.42 -7.54
N VAL A 64 -3.72 -2.65 -6.46
CA VAL A 64 -2.72 -2.70 -5.40
C VAL A 64 -3.41 -3.08 -4.10
N SER A 65 -2.69 -3.75 -3.21
CA SER A 65 -3.16 -4.05 -1.86
C SER A 65 -2.34 -3.24 -0.86
N ALA A 66 -2.99 -2.39 -0.08
CA ALA A 66 -2.37 -1.62 0.97
C ALA A 66 -2.69 -2.24 2.34
N ARG A 67 -1.67 -2.49 3.14
CA ARG A 67 -1.82 -2.86 4.55
C ARG A 67 -1.84 -1.58 5.38
N LEU A 68 -2.81 -1.48 6.26
CA LEU A 68 -2.99 -0.31 7.12
C LEU A 68 -2.32 -0.53 8.48
N LYS A 69 -1.87 0.55 9.12
CA LYS A 69 -1.34 0.50 10.49
C LYS A 69 -2.47 0.12 11.45
N GLY A 70 -2.20 -0.84 12.34
CA GLY A 70 -3.22 -1.46 13.19
C GLY A 70 -3.68 -2.78 12.57
N HIS A 71 -4.81 -2.76 11.87
CA HIS A 71 -5.39 -3.96 11.28
C HIS A 71 -6.10 -3.67 9.95
N GLY A 72 -6.05 -4.65 9.05
CA GLY A 72 -6.78 -4.61 7.78
C GLY A 72 -5.90 -4.40 6.55
N SER A 73 -6.47 -4.75 5.41
CA SER A 73 -5.88 -4.51 4.09
C SER A 73 -6.96 -4.01 3.14
N LEU A 74 -6.64 -2.99 2.38
CA LEU A 74 -7.51 -2.46 1.33
C LEU A 74 -6.95 -2.84 -0.02
N THR A 75 -7.82 -3.28 -0.94
CA THR A 75 -7.46 -3.47 -2.33
C THR A 75 -8.11 -2.37 -3.15
N PHE A 76 -7.32 -1.66 -3.97
CA PHE A 76 -7.79 -0.54 -4.77
C PHE A 76 -6.90 -0.30 -5.98
N ARG A 77 -7.36 0.53 -6.90
CA ARG A 77 -6.55 1.14 -7.96
C ARG A 77 -6.01 2.48 -7.45
N LEU A 78 -4.69 2.64 -7.42
CA LEU A 78 -4.04 3.89 -7.06
C LEU A 78 -4.09 4.86 -8.24
N LYS A 79 -4.72 6.02 -8.09
CA LYS A 79 -4.79 7.08 -9.10
C LYS A 79 -3.63 8.07 -8.97
N SER A 80 -3.39 8.55 -7.75
CA SER A 80 -2.35 9.55 -7.47
C SER A 80 -1.82 9.39 -6.05
N TRP A 81 -0.55 9.74 -5.84
CA TRP A 81 0.04 9.90 -4.52
C TRP A 81 0.82 11.22 -4.51
N GLN A 82 0.24 12.24 -3.86
CA GLN A 82 0.83 13.57 -3.76
C GLN A 82 0.55 14.15 -2.38
N ASN A 83 1.48 14.96 -1.85
CA ASN A 83 1.31 15.67 -0.58
C ASN A 83 0.89 14.75 0.60
N GLY A 84 1.42 13.52 0.63
CA GLY A 84 1.06 12.55 1.65
C GLY A 84 -0.36 12.00 1.56
N LYS A 85 -1.12 12.30 0.50
CA LYS A 85 -2.49 11.80 0.27
C LYS A 85 -2.51 10.85 -0.92
N LEU A 86 -3.22 9.75 -0.77
CA LEU A 86 -3.44 8.74 -1.80
C LEU A 86 -4.86 8.89 -2.32
N GLU A 87 -4.98 9.18 -3.60
CA GLU A 87 -6.25 9.09 -4.32
C GLU A 87 -6.40 7.70 -4.89
N VAL A 88 -7.44 7.00 -4.47
CA VAL A 88 -7.65 5.60 -4.78
C VAL A 88 -9.08 5.35 -5.23
N GLU A 89 -9.29 4.27 -5.96
CA GLU A 89 -10.60 3.85 -6.44
C GLU A 89 -10.74 2.34 -6.29
N SER A 90 -11.78 1.90 -5.61
CA SER A 90 -12.10 0.48 -5.45
C SER A 90 -13.52 0.18 -5.91
N PRO A 91 -13.79 -0.99 -6.49
CA PRO A 91 -15.15 -1.48 -6.68
C PRO A 91 -15.95 -1.62 -5.37
N ASP A 92 -15.26 -1.78 -4.23
CA ASP A 92 -15.92 -2.08 -2.95
C ASP A 92 -16.40 -0.82 -2.21
N PHE A 93 -15.68 0.29 -2.36
CA PHE A 93 -15.96 1.54 -1.63
C PHE A 93 -15.94 2.79 -2.50
N GLY A 94 -15.80 2.64 -3.82
CA GLY A 94 -15.74 3.76 -4.76
C GLY A 94 -14.43 4.56 -4.65
N ALA A 95 -14.52 5.87 -4.89
CA ALA A 95 -13.39 6.79 -4.80
C ALA A 95 -13.08 7.17 -3.36
N ALA A 96 -11.81 7.09 -2.97
CA ALA A 96 -11.36 7.47 -1.64
C ALA A 96 -10.07 8.28 -1.66
N THR A 97 -9.94 9.17 -0.67
CA THR A 97 -8.69 9.88 -0.38
C THR A 97 -8.18 9.42 0.98
N LEU A 98 -7.06 8.72 0.99
CA LEU A 98 -6.43 8.18 2.19
C LEU A 98 -5.20 9.01 2.57
N GLU A 99 -5.00 9.26 3.86
CA GLU A 99 -3.74 9.78 4.40
C GLU A 99 -2.66 8.69 4.29
N GLY A 100 -1.54 8.94 3.61
CA GLY A 100 -0.44 7.99 3.49
C GLY A 100 0.18 7.58 4.82
N SER A 101 0.02 8.42 5.84
CA SER A 101 0.40 8.14 7.23
C SER A 101 -0.26 6.88 7.80
N ILE A 102 -1.44 6.50 7.31
CA ILE A 102 -2.19 5.31 7.79
C ILE A 102 -1.74 4.02 7.09
N VAL A 103 -1.02 4.14 5.97
CA VAL A 103 -0.57 2.99 5.18
C VAL A 103 0.75 2.48 5.73
N GLU A 104 0.78 1.20 6.12
CA GLU A 104 1.99 0.52 6.57
C GLU A 104 2.83 0.03 5.38
N SER A 105 2.18 -0.58 4.39
CA SER A 105 2.86 -1.07 3.18
C SER A 105 1.91 -1.18 2.00
N ILE A 106 2.45 -1.07 0.78
CA ILE A 106 1.68 -1.24 -0.46
C ILE A 106 2.31 -2.35 -1.28
N THR A 107 1.52 -3.36 -1.58
CA THR A 107 1.87 -4.47 -2.46
C THR A 107 1.29 -4.24 -3.85
N PHE A 108 2.16 -4.05 -4.82
CA PHE A 108 1.79 -3.95 -6.23
C PHE A 108 1.71 -5.34 -6.85
N ASN A 109 0.75 -5.54 -7.77
CA ASN A 109 0.53 -6.82 -8.45
C ASN A 109 0.34 -8.03 -7.50
N PRO A 110 -0.56 -7.95 -6.51
CA PRO A 110 -0.78 -9.03 -5.55
C PRO A 110 -1.18 -10.37 -6.19
N SER A 111 -1.78 -10.35 -7.38
CA SER A 111 -2.21 -11.55 -8.11
C SER A 111 -1.11 -12.22 -8.95
N LYS A 112 0.04 -11.59 -9.15
CA LYS A 112 1.17 -12.22 -9.83
C LYS A 112 2.07 -12.88 -8.80
N LYS A 113 2.20 -14.21 -8.85
CA LYS A 113 3.32 -14.88 -8.17
C LYS A 113 4.60 -14.22 -8.68
N ARG A 114 5.42 -13.70 -7.76
CA ARG A 114 6.81 -13.33 -8.07
C ARG A 114 7.44 -14.54 -8.74
N ALA A 115 8.07 -14.33 -9.89
CA ALA A 115 8.87 -15.39 -10.50
C ALA A 115 9.96 -15.77 -9.49
N LEU A 116 9.79 -16.91 -8.83
CA LEU A 116 10.84 -17.55 -8.05
C LEU A 116 12.00 -17.80 -9.02
N GLY A 117 13.09 -17.05 -8.88
CA GLY A 117 14.36 -17.35 -9.54
C GLY A 117 14.54 -16.89 -10.99
N GLY A 118 13.75 -15.95 -11.51
CA GLY A 118 13.95 -15.43 -12.87
C GLY A 118 14.95 -14.28 -12.96
N LYS A 119 16.26 -14.57 -13.03
CA LYS A 119 17.37 -13.66 -13.50
C LYS A 119 17.39 -12.20 -12.97
N GLY A 120 16.73 -11.89 -11.84
CA GLY A 120 16.68 -10.55 -11.25
C GLY A 120 17.75 -10.30 -10.18
N SER A 121 18.36 -11.35 -9.63
CA SER A 121 19.61 -11.18 -8.88
C SER A 121 20.74 -11.05 -9.89
N LEU A 122 21.51 -9.98 -9.79
CA LEU A 122 22.83 -9.88 -10.40
C LEU A 122 23.53 -11.24 -10.29
N SER A 123 23.93 -11.80 -11.44
CA SER A 123 24.81 -12.98 -11.46
C SER A 123 25.96 -12.75 -10.48
N LYS A 124 26.48 -13.80 -9.83
CA LYS A 124 27.67 -13.68 -8.96
C LYS A 124 28.80 -12.87 -9.64
N LYS A 125 28.93 -12.96 -10.97
CA LYS A 125 29.87 -12.15 -11.75
C LYS A 125 29.52 -10.66 -11.77
N GLU A 126 28.25 -10.32 -11.99
CA GLU A 126 27.72 -8.95 -12.04
C GLU A 126 27.81 -8.27 -10.65
N LEU A 127 27.50 -9.03 -9.58
CA LEU A 127 27.62 -8.57 -8.20
C LEU A 127 29.10 -8.28 -7.85
N LYS A 128 30.01 -9.19 -8.23
CA LYS A 128 31.45 -9.02 -8.01
C LYS A 128 32.04 -7.88 -8.84
N LYS A 129 31.53 -7.64 -10.05
CA LYS A 129 31.93 -6.49 -10.89
C LYS A 129 31.52 -5.16 -10.24
N ARG A 130 30.27 -5.05 -9.79
CA ARG A 130 29.75 -3.86 -9.09
C ARG A 130 30.49 -3.58 -7.78
N LEU A 131 30.84 -4.61 -7.01
CA LEU A 131 31.66 -4.46 -5.80
C LEU A 131 33.06 -3.93 -6.13
N ARG A 132 33.71 -4.46 -7.17
CA ARG A 132 35.02 -3.95 -7.63
C ARG A 132 34.95 -2.52 -8.19
N GLU A 133 33.87 -2.16 -8.89
CA GLU A 133 33.67 -0.79 -9.38
C GLU A 133 33.43 0.19 -8.22
N LYS A 134 32.71 -0.22 -7.18
CA LYS A 134 32.51 0.57 -5.95
C LYS A 134 33.82 0.74 -5.17
N GLU A 135 34.67 -0.28 -5.12
CA GLU A 135 36.02 -0.20 -4.52
C GLU A 135 36.97 0.69 -5.33
N LYS A 136 36.91 0.63 -6.66
CA LYS A 136 37.73 1.49 -7.55
C LYS A 136 37.32 2.96 -7.54
N GLY A 137 36.09 3.28 -7.10
CA GLY A 137 35.63 4.65 -6.89
C GLY A 137 36.14 5.29 -5.59
N ILE A 138 36.79 4.51 -4.71
CA ILE A 138 37.44 4.98 -3.47
C ILE A 138 38.94 4.77 -3.60
N ILE A 139 39.55 5.35 -4.63
CA ILE A 139 41.01 5.50 -4.66
C ILE A 139 41.28 6.89 -4.10
N VAL A 140 41.37 6.98 -2.77
CA VAL A 140 42.09 8.08 -2.15
C VAL A 140 43.56 7.82 -2.50
N PRO A 141 44.25 8.73 -3.22
CA PRO A 141 45.66 8.52 -3.51
C PRO A 141 46.42 8.40 -2.18
N PRO A 142 47.37 7.45 -2.07
CA PRO A 142 48.20 7.36 -0.87
C PRO A 142 48.96 8.69 -0.70
N PRO A 143 49.11 9.19 0.54
CA PRO A 143 49.88 10.41 0.78
C PRO A 143 51.31 10.21 0.24
N PRO A 144 51.90 11.23 -0.41
CA PRO A 144 53.23 11.14 -0.98
C PRO A 144 54.25 10.81 0.13
N ILE A 145 55.05 9.78 -0.11
CA ILE A 145 56.16 9.40 0.76
C ILE A 145 57.22 10.50 0.65
N VAL A 146 57.31 11.34 1.69
CA VAL A 146 58.39 12.33 1.82
C VAL A 146 59.66 11.56 2.23
N PRO A 147 60.76 11.62 1.45
CA PRO A 147 62.01 10.98 1.85
C PRO A 147 62.53 11.66 3.12
N LYS A 148 62.72 10.88 4.19
CA LYS A 148 63.41 11.33 5.39
C LYS A 148 64.85 11.69 5.01
N LYS A 149 65.18 12.97 5.10
CA LYS A 149 66.56 13.46 5.05
C LYS A 149 67.29 12.90 6.26
N ASN A 150 68.20 11.96 6.05
CA ASN A 150 69.16 11.55 7.07
C ASN A 150 70.03 12.78 7.41
N LYS A 151 70.07 13.15 8.69
CA LYS A 151 71.09 13.98 9.29
C LYS A 151 71.97 13.08 10.15
#